data_AF-A0A965LUF8-F1
#
_entry.id   AF-A0A965LUF8-F1
#
_cell.length_a   1.000
_cell.length_b   1.000
_cell.length_c   1.000
_cell.angle_alpha   90.00
_cell.angle_beta   90.00
_cell.angle_gamma   90.00
#
_symmetry.space_group_name_H-M   'P 1'
#
loop_
_entity.id
_entity.type
_entity.pdbx_description
1 polymer ?
#
loop_
_entity_poly.entity_id
_entity_poly.type
_entity_poly.pdbx_seq_one_letter_code
_entity_poly.pdbx_strand_id
1 'polypeptide(L)'
;MNPTSETIMLTVFLRHDQSQNLDQLQRTLAERNWWDRFPPAGVEVVSWNVVMGIGQIVTLRLPPDKLAMVNVELERSAWGVFTTEFFPTYDFVPVRERIRARAHAGEWSAPLPQPGVQP
;
A
#
# COMPACT_ATOMS: atom_id res chain seq x y z
N MET A 1 13.51 10.70 -21.11
CA MET A 1 13.33 9.33 -20.58
C MET A 1 13.71 9.37 -19.11
N ASN A 2 12.73 9.39 -18.20
CA ASN A 2 13.04 9.02 -16.82
C ASN A 2 13.25 7.51 -16.83
N PRO A 3 14.35 6.96 -16.26
CA PRO A 3 14.37 5.54 -15.97
C PRO A 3 13.11 5.28 -15.16
N THR A 4 12.32 4.27 -15.55
CA THR A 4 11.15 3.82 -14.80
C THR A 4 11.53 3.78 -13.33
N SER A 5 11.14 4.79 -12.56
CA SER A 5 11.55 4.88 -11.16
C SER A 5 11.02 3.61 -10.52
N GLU A 6 11.92 2.77 -10.02
CA GLU A 6 11.50 1.55 -9.37
C GLU A 6 10.64 1.96 -8.18
N THR A 7 9.35 1.65 -8.27
CA THR A 7 8.39 1.91 -7.20
C THR A 7 7.89 0.58 -6.67
N ILE A 8 7.77 0.49 -5.35
CA ILE A 8 7.06 -0.59 -4.68
C ILE A 8 5.62 -0.16 -4.41
N MET A 9 4.74 -1.13 -4.19
CA MET A 9 3.44 -0.88 -3.58
C MET A 9 3.46 -1.31 -2.12
N LEU A 10 2.66 -0.64 -1.29
CA LEU A 10 2.48 -0.99 0.11
C LEU A 10 0.99 -0.98 0.45
N THR A 11 0.47 -2.12 0.88
CA THR A 11 -0.90 -2.22 1.39
C THR A 11 -0.86 -2.10 2.90
N VAL A 12 -1.55 -1.09 3.43
CA VAL A 12 -1.64 -0.78 4.86
C VAL A 12 -3.05 -1.04 5.34
N PHE A 13 -3.19 -1.89 6.34
CA PHE A 13 -4.44 -2.10 7.06
C PHE A 13 -4.39 -1.24 8.32
N LEU A 14 -5.34 -0.33 8.45
CA LEU A 14 -5.57 0.51 9.63
C LEU A 14 -6.83 -0.02 10.32
N ARG A 15 -6.68 -1.01 11.19
CA ARG A 15 -7.84 -1.63 11.85
C ARG A 15 -8.36 -0.75 12.98
N HIS A 16 -9.66 -0.53 12.99
CA HIS A 16 -10.31 0.19 14.08
C HIS A 16 -10.30 -0.66 15.35
N ASP A 17 -9.95 -0.03 16.46
CA ASP A 17 -10.28 -0.55 17.77
C ASP A 17 -11.76 -0.24 18.06
N GLN A 18 -12.62 -1.26 17.97
CA GLN A 18 -14.05 -1.13 18.19
C GLN A 18 -14.42 -0.89 19.67
N SER A 19 -13.45 -0.91 20.59
CA SER A 19 -13.66 -0.51 21.98
C SER A 19 -13.62 1.01 22.20
N GLN A 20 -13.11 1.77 21.23
CA GLN A 20 -12.98 3.23 21.31
C GLN A 20 -14.14 3.95 20.60
N ASN A 21 -14.55 5.11 21.12
CA ASN A 21 -15.56 5.94 20.45
C ASN A 21 -14.93 6.68 19.25
N LEU A 22 -15.67 6.78 18.15
CA LEU A 22 -15.30 7.50 16.92
C LEU A 22 -14.81 8.93 17.21
N ASP A 23 -15.45 9.65 18.12
CA ASP A 23 -15.07 11.03 18.47
C ASP A 23 -13.67 11.10 19.11
N GLN A 24 -13.31 10.09 19.92
CA GLN A 24 -12.00 10.01 20.56
C GLN A 24 -10.91 9.72 19.53
N LEU A 25 -11.19 8.82 18.58
CA LEU A 25 -10.29 8.52 17.47
C LEU A 25 -10.06 9.77 16.61
N GLN A 26 -11.13 10.49 16.22
CA GLN A 26 -11.01 11.68 15.38
C GLN A 26 -10.23 12.80 16.05
N ARG A 27 -10.45 13.03 17.36
CA ARG A 27 -9.66 14.01 18.12
C ARG A 27 -8.18 13.63 18.15
N THR A 28 -7.87 12.36 18.40
CA THR A 28 -6.47 11.88 18.44
C THR A 28 -5.78 12.02 17.08
N LEU A 29 -6.49 11.74 15.98
CA LEU A 29 -5.96 11.95 14.63
C LEU A 29 -5.72 13.43 14.31
N ALA A 30 -6.62 14.31 14.76
CA ALA A 30 -6.47 15.76 14.60
C ALA A 30 -5.27 16.30 15.40
N GLU A 31 -5.13 15.90 16.67
CA GLU A 31 -3.99 16.27 17.53
C GLU A 31 -2.64 15.85 16.92
N ARG A 32 -2.60 14.74 16.18
CA ARG A 32 -1.40 14.21 15.52
C ARG A 32 -1.19 14.75 14.10
N ASN A 33 -2.07 15.62 13.64
CA ASN A 33 -2.09 16.17 12.29
C ASN A 33 -2.04 15.11 11.18
N TRP A 34 -2.72 13.98 11.40
CA TRP A 34 -2.67 12.79 10.53
C TRP A 34 -3.01 13.11 9.08
N TRP A 35 -4.09 13.86 8.87
CA TRP A 35 -4.64 14.16 7.54
C TRP A 35 -3.74 15.03 6.67
N ASP A 36 -2.83 15.81 7.28
CA ASP A 36 -1.87 16.64 6.54
C ASP A 36 -0.49 15.97 6.41
N ARG A 37 -0.14 15.07 7.33
CA ARG A 37 1.18 14.43 7.38
C ARG A 37 1.27 13.14 6.58
N PHE A 38 0.13 12.46 6.40
CA PHE A 38 0.09 11.17 5.74
C PHE A 38 -0.67 11.23 4.39
N PRO A 39 -0.10 10.67 3.31
CA PRO A 39 1.24 10.07 3.25
C PRO A 39 2.35 11.14 3.21
N PRO A 40 3.60 10.77 3.55
CA PRO A 40 4.73 11.67 3.42
C PRO A 40 4.96 12.15 1.97
N ALA A 41 5.69 13.25 1.80
CA ALA A 41 6.07 13.77 0.49
C ALA A 41 6.83 12.72 -0.37
N GLY A 42 6.41 12.58 -1.64
CA GLY A 42 6.98 11.62 -2.58
C GLY A 42 6.35 10.21 -2.51
N VAL A 43 5.28 10.04 -1.74
CA VAL A 43 4.47 8.82 -1.66
C VAL A 43 3.08 9.10 -2.23
N GLU A 44 2.61 8.24 -3.12
CA GLU A 44 1.32 8.34 -3.77
C GLU A 44 0.28 7.46 -3.07
N VAL A 45 -0.93 7.98 -2.82
CA VAL A 45 -2.09 7.16 -2.45
C VAL A 45 -2.73 6.60 -3.73
N VAL A 46 -2.61 5.29 -3.94
CA VAL A 46 -3.24 4.58 -5.07
C VAL A 46 -4.72 4.32 -4.78
N SER A 47 -5.04 3.94 -3.53
CA SER A 47 -6.42 3.80 -3.07
C SER A 47 -6.52 3.95 -1.55
N TRP A 48 -7.69 4.39 -1.08
CA TRP A 48 -8.03 4.45 0.34
C TRP A 48 -9.49 4.08 0.50
N ASN A 49 -9.76 2.97 1.18
CA ASN A 49 -11.12 2.43 1.32
C ASN A 49 -11.47 2.22 2.79
N VAL A 50 -12.70 2.57 3.17
CA VAL A 50 -13.30 2.11 4.42
C VAL A 50 -13.88 0.73 4.18
N VAL A 51 -13.34 -0.27 4.87
CA VAL A 51 -13.73 -1.68 4.74
C VAL A 51 -14.43 -2.11 6.01
N MET A 52 -15.76 -2.21 5.93
CA MET A 52 -16.62 -2.59 7.06
C MET A 52 -16.14 -3.91 7.69
N GLY A 53 -16.01 -3.91 9.03
CA GLY A 53 -15.50 -5.07 9.79
C GLY A 53 -13.98 -5.21 9.84
N ILE A 54 -13.22 -4.41 9.08
CA ILE A 54 -11.76 -4.38 9.14
C ILE A 54 -11.28 -3.03 9.66
N GLY A 55 -11.69 -1.94 9.03
CA GLY A 55 -11.17 -0.60 9.29
C GLY A 55 -10.94 0.15 7.98
N GLN A 56 -9.76 0.72 7.80
CA GLN A 56 -9.38 1.36 6.55
C GLN A 56 -8.24 0.59 5.90
N ILE A 57 -8.27 0.47 4.57
CA ILE A 57 -7.18 -0.12 3.80
C ILE A 57 -6.67 0.93 2.83
N VAL A 58 -5.38 1.23 2.92
CA VAL A 58 -4.68 2.20 2.08
C VAL A 58 -3.65 1.46 1.23
N THR A 59 -3.65 1.71 -0.07
CA THR A 59 -2.58 1.24 -0.96
C THR A 59 -1.73 2.43 -1.35
N LEU A 60 -0.43 2.34 -1.09
CA LEU A 60 0.55 3.36 -1.44
C LEU A 60 1.44 2.89 -2.58
N ARG A 61 1.93 3.85 -3.38
CA ARG A 61 3.05 3.65 -4.31
C ARG A 61 4.17 4.59 -3.93
N LEU A 62 5.38 4.06 -3.84
CA LEU A 62 6.53 4.82 -3.36
C LEU A 62 7.86 4.32 -3.91
N PRO A 63 8.87 5.20 -4.04
CA PRO A 63 10.25 4.80 -4.14
C PRO A 63 10.71 3.97 -2.91
N PRO A 64 11.57 2.95 -3.06
CA PRO A 64 12.06 2.13 -1.95
C PRO A 64 12.70 2.92 -0.79
N ASP A 65 13.41 4.02 -1.09
CA ASP A 65 14.07 4.88 -0.09
C ASP A 65 13.08 5.60 0.83
N LYS A 66 11.80 5.68 0.44
CA LYS A 66 10.73 6.32 1.23
C LYS A 66 10.07 5.39 2.23
N LEU A 67 10.34 4.08 2.18
CA LEU A 67 9.69 3.09 3.04
C LEU A 67 9.89 3.37 4.53
N ALA A 68 11.12 3.72 4.94
CA ALA A 68 11.42 4.04 6.34
C ALA A 68 10.65 5.27 6.84
N MET A 69 10.49 6.29 5.98
CA MET A 69 9.73 7.49 6.33
C MET A 69 8.24 7.21 6.44
N VAL A 70 7.68 6.36 5.56
CA VAL A 70 6.30 5.89 5.69
C VAL A 70 6.08 5.16 7.00
N ASN A 71 7.00 4.26 7.38
CA ASN A 71 6.94 3.58 8.67
C ASN A 71 6.89 4.60 9.81
N VAL A 72 7.85 5.53 9.89
CA VAL A 72 7.90 6.55 10.95
C VAL A 72 6.61 7.38 11.05
N GLU A 73 6.01 7.77 9.93
CA GLU A 73 4.75 8.53 9.98
C GLU A 73 3.56 7.69 10.46
N LEU A 74 3.52 6.40 10.15
CA LEU A 74 2.54 5.46 10.69
C LEU A 74 2.74 5.26 12.20
N GLU A 75 3.98 5.12 12.66
CA GLU A 75 4.31 5.01 14.09
C GLU A 75 3.90 6.25 14.88
N ARG A 76 4.19 7.44 14.34
CA ARG A 76 3.91 8.71 15.01
C ARG A 76 2.41 9.02 15.09
N SER A 77 1.69 8.68 14.03
CA SER A 77 0.36 9.23 13.81
C SER A 77 -0.75 8.20 13.98
N ALA A 78 -0.55 6.97 13.49
CA ALA A 78 -1.57 5.92 13.46
C ALA A 78 -1.54 4.97 14.67
N TRP A 79 -0.37 4.70 15.27
CA TRP A 79 -0.26 3.76 16.39
C TRP A 79 -1.02 4.23 17.63
N GLY A 80 -1.85 3.34 18.20
CA GLY A 80 -2.74 3.64 19.33
C GLY A 80 -4.12 4.15 18.91
N VAL A 81 -4.29 4.62 17.67
CA VAL A 81 -5.61 4.86 17.05
C VAL A 81 -6.04 3.64 16.24
N PHE A 82 -5.09 3.02 15.55
CA PHE A 82 -5.29 1.83 14.74
C PHE A 82 -4.34 0.71 15.15
N THR A 83 -4.80 -0.53 15.01
CA THR A 83 -3.89 -1.68 14.86
C THR A 83 -3.46 -1.74 13.40
N THR A 84 -2.17 -1.58 13.16
CA THR A 84 -1.64 -1.44 11.81
C THR A 84 -0.94 -2.70 11.32
N GLU A 85 -1.27 -3.17 10.11
CA GLU A 85 -0.53 -4.23 9.40
C GLU A 85 -0.06 -3.70 8.04
N PHE A 86 1.12 -4.11 7.58
CA PHE A 86 1.75 -3.59 6.36
C PHE A 86 2.27 -4.72 5.47
N PHE A 87 1.95 -4.64 4.18
CA PHE A 87 2.30 -5.67 3.20
C PHE A 87 2.91 -5.02 1.97
N PRO A 88 4.24 -5.09 1.78
CA PRO A 88 4.86 -4.74 0.51
C PRO A 88 4.30 -5.62 -0.60
N THR A 89 3.84 -4.99 -1.69
CA THR A 89 3.18 -5.66 -2.82
C THR A 89 3.74 -5.16 -4.14
N TYR A 90 3.39 -5.86 -5.21
CA TYR A 90 3.68 -5.46 -6.59
C TYR A 90 2.44 -5.70 -7.45
N ASP A 91 2.30 -4.97 -8.55
CA ASP A 91 1.18 -5.14 -9.46
C ASP A 91 1.33 -6.45 -10.26
N PHE A 92 0.45 -7.41 -9.99
CA PHE A 92 0.44 -8.70 -10.66
C PHE A 92 -0.32 -8.69 -11.99
N VAL A 93 -1.11 -7.65 -12.29
CA VAL A 93 -1.91 -7.59 -13.53
C VAL A 93 -1.03 -7.73 -14.79
N PRO A 94 0.12 -7.05 -14.93
CA PRO A 94 1.00 -7.25 -16.08
C PRO A 94 1.49 -8.69 -16.23
N VAL A 95 1.79 -9.36 -15.11
CA VAL A 95 2.21 -10.78 -15.11
C VAL A 95 1.04 -11.67 -15.52
N ARG A 96 -0.16 -11.42 -14.97
CA ARG A 96 -1.39 -12.15 -15.31
C ARG A 96 -1.71 -12.07 -16.79
N GLU A 97 -1.66 -10.88 -17.41
CA GLU A 97 -1.98 -10.72 -18.83
C GLU A 97 -0.96 -11.45 -19.73
N ARG A 98 0.32 -11.48 -19.35
CA ARG A 98 1.34 -12.28 -20.07
C ARG A 98 1.05 -13.78 -19.97
N ILE A 99 0.73 -14.27 -18.78
CA ILE A 99 0.35 -15.68 -18.57
C ILE A 99 -0.89 -16.02 -19.41
N ARG A 100 -1.90 -15.15 -19.39
CA ARG A 100 -3.13 -15.31 -20.17
C ARG A 100 -2.85 -15.37 -21.67
N ALA A 101 -2.01 -14.48 -22.20
CA ALA A 101 -1.64 -14.48 -23.62
C ALA A 101 -0.93 -15.79 -24.04
N ARG A 102 0.01 -16.29 -23.22
CA ARG A 102 0.70 -17.58 -23.47
C ARG A 102 -0.25 -18.76 -23.42
N ALA A 103 -1.17 -18.77 -22.45
CA ALA A 103 -2.20 -19.79 -22.34
C ALA A 103 -3.06 -19.87 -23.62
N HIS A 104 -3.42 -18.72 -24.19
CA HIS A 104 -4.13 -18.65 -25.47
C HIS A 104 -3.29 -19.09 -26.68
N ALA A 105 -1.96 -18.92 -26.62
CA ALA A 105 -1.02 -19.38 -27.64
C ALA A 105 -0.62 -20.87 -27.52
N GLY A 106 -1.04 -21.57 -26.45
CA GLY A 106 -0.70 -22.97 -26.20
C GLY A 106 0.68 -23.20 -25.56
N GLU A 107 1.34 -22.15 -25.07
CA GLU A 107 2.73 -22.18 -24.57
C GLU A 107 2.81 -22.39 -23.04
N TRP A 108 2.23 -23.48 -22.53
CA TRP A 108 2.13 -23.75 -21.08
C TRP A 108 3.43 -24.19 -20.40
N SER A 109 4.41 -24.66 -21.17
CA SER A 109 5.67 -25.25 -20.66
C SER A 109 6.82 -24.25 -20.52
N ALA A 110 6.63 -22.98 -20.89
CA ALA A 110 7.66 -21.96 -20.76
C ALA A 110 7.72 -21.40 -19.31
N PRO A 111 8.93 -21.19 -18.74
CA PRO A 111 9.07 -20.61 -17.39
C PRO A 111 8.33 -19.29 -17.23
N LEU A 112 7.78 -19.07 -16.03
CA LEU A 112 7.17 -17.78 -15.67
C LEU A 112 8.21 -16.66 -15.80
N PRO A 113 7.83 -15.49 -16.34
CA PRO A 113 8.72 -14.35 -16.36
C PRO A 113 9.08 -13.96 -14.92
N GLN A 114 10.38 -13.77 -14.67
CA GLN A 114 10.88 -13.30 -13.38
C GLN A 114 10.27 -11.92 -13.08
N PRO A 115 9.68 -11.70 -11.89
CA PRO A 115 9.26 -10.37 -11.45
C PRO A 115 10.45 -9.41 -11.52
N GLY A 116 10.30 -8.26 -12.20
CA GLY A 116 11.34 -7.23 -12.29
C GLY A 116 12.23 -7.27 -13.53
N VAL A 117 12.12 -8.28 -14.41
CA VAL A 117 12.86 -8.30 -15.69
C VAL A 117 11.90 -7.90 -16.83
N GLN A 118 12.05 -6.67 -17.34
CA GLN A 118 11.52 -6.28 -18.65
C GLN A 118 12.58 -6.55 -19.73
N PRO A 119 12.16 -6.89 -20.97
CA PRO A 119 13.07 -7.15 -22.08
C PRO A 119 13.85 -5.90 -22.53
#